data_AF-A0AB39MY35-F1
#
_entry.id   AF-A0AB39MY35-F1
#
_cell.length_a   1.000
_cell.length_b   1.000
_cell.length_c   1.000
_cell.angle_alpha   90.00
_cell.angle_beta   90.00
_cell.angle_gamma   90.00
#
_symmetry.space_group_name_H-M   'P 1'
#
loop_
_entity.id
_entity.type
_entity.pdbx_description
1 polymer ?
#
loop_
_entity_poly.entity_id
_entity_poly.type
_entity_poly.pdbx_seq_one_letter_code
_entity_poly.pdbx_strand_id
1 'polypeptide(L)'
;MTEEYDLGELPDDVVHMGRFFEASSAWPESAWFGRAMALLHFGTYRVDRFPFEETFENDLAAAAALARSFTQLRAAWVVTSHGFLAEMRNLLRSVYESAGLARVLAKDPKMADQWLRDGKWFPDVRVRQWLSDVRGDSAHEVEKYKNFYAEASAWAHPTAESCMGQFTVEEDHFFLNSAIAFDEEACRQAVSLLASTALFACFAFRNAVVNERAIDPAWRRDLYDLAREMSDEAMPHLDRDWAAEQAHYDAVMTNLRDRRYLKGQLRTHPRAYDNLKPQESNHRS
;
A
#
# COMPACT_ATOMS: atom_id res chain seq x y z
N MET A 1 -53.11 -16.16 -5.97
CA MET A 1 -52.35 -15.71 -7.15
C MET A 1 -51.13 -15.00 -6.61
N THR A 2 -50.05 -15.76 -6.44
CA THR A 2 -48.71 -15.20 -6.22
C THR A 2 -48.18 -14.86 -7.59
N GLU A 3 -48.01 -13.57 -7.87
CA GLU A 3 -47.27 -13.11 -9.04
C GLU A 3 -45.85 -13.66 -8.91
N GLU A 4 -45.52 -14.66 -9.72
CA GLU A 4 -44.13 -14.96 -10.05
C GLU A 4 -43.59 -13.72 -10.75
N TYR A 5 -42.77 -12.96 -10.03
CA TYR A 5 -41.93 -11.97 -10.67
C TYR A 5 -41.00 -12.73 -11.62
N ASP A 6 -41.20 -12.53 -12.92
CA ASP A 6 -40.22 -12.86 -13.95
C ASP A 6 -38.99 -12.00 -13.69
N LEU A 7 -38.13 -12.48 -12.80
CA LEU A 7 -36.77 -11.99 -12.62
C LEU A 7 -36.06 -12.36 -13.91
N GLY A 8 -36.13 -11.50 -14.93
CA GLY A 8 -35.43 -11.69 -16.19
C GLY A 8 -33.97 -12.06 -15.99
N GLU A 9 -33.31 -12.58 -17.03
CA GLU A 9 -31.91 -13.02 -16.99
C GLU A 9 -31.03 -12.04 -16.18
N LEU A 10 -30.30 -12.58 -15.20
CA LEU A 10 -29.42 -11.78 -14.35
C LEU A 10 -28.42 -11.01 -15.22
N PRO A 11 -28.08 -9.76 -14.86
CA PRO A 11 -27.03 -9.01 -15.57
C PRO A 11 -25.71 -9.79 -15.63
N ASP A 12 -25.00 -9.67 -16.75
CA ASP A 12 -23.74 -10.39 -17.00
C ASP A 12 -22.71 -10.21 -15.87
N ASP A 13 -22.61 -9.01 -15.29
CA ASP A 13 -21.69 -8.71 -14.18
C ASP A 13 -22.06 -9.46 -12.89
N VAL A 14 -23.35 -9.69 -12.65
CA VAL A 14 -23.85 -10.46 -11.50
C VAL A 14 -23.58 -11.95 -11.71
N VAL A 15 -23.77 -12.46 -12.94
CA VAL A 15 -23.43 -13.84 -13.30
C VAL A 15 -21.91 -14.06 -13.19
N HIS A 16 -21.11 -13.11 -13.69
CA HIS A 16 -19.66 -13.11 -13.56
C HIS A 16 -19.25 -13.15 -12.08
N MET A 17 -19.85 -12.32 -11.24
CA MET A 17 -19.55 -12.27 -9.80
C MET A 17 -19.79 -13.61 -9.10
N GLY A 18 -20.89 -14.29 -9.40
CA GLY A 18 -21.16 -15.62 -8.86
C GLY A 18 -20.04 -16.62 -9.21
N ARG A 19 -19.67 -16.69 -10.50
CA ARG A 19 -18.58 -17.57 -10.98
C ARG A 19 -17.22 -17.19 -10.41
N PHE A 20 -16.94 -15.88 -10.31
CA PHE A 20 -15.71 -15.37 -9.74
C PHE A 20 -15.54 -15.81 -8.29
N PHE A 21 -16.57 -15.68 -7.44
CA PHE A 21 -16.46 -16.09 -6.04
C PHE A 21 -16.36 -17.61 -5.87
N GLU A 22 -17.02 -18.39 -6.72
CA GLU A 22 -16.87 -19.84 -6.73
C GLU A 22 -15.43 -20.24 -7.05
N ALA A 23 -14.88 -19.74 -8.17
CA ALA A 23 -13.53 -20.09 -8.62
C ALA A 23 -12.43 -19.51 -7.73
N SER A 24 -12.52 -18.23 -7.37
CA SER A 24 -11.46 -17.53 -6.62
C SER A 24 -11.21 -18.06 -5.22
N SER A 25 -12.16 -18.80 -4.64
CA SER A 25 -12.00 -19.47 -3.35
C SER A 25 -10.89 -20.53 -3.35
N ALA A 26 -10.58 -21.10 -4.52
CA ALA A 26 -9.55 -22.13 -4.68
C ALA A 26 -8.17 -21.55 -5.10
N TRP A 27 -8.10 -20.29 -5.48
CA TRP A 27 -6.89 -19.67 -5.99
C TRP A 27 -5.95 -19.23 -4.85
N PRO A 28 -4.67 -19.62 -4.85
CA PRO A 28 -3.70 -19.11 -3.88
C PRO A 28 -3.56 -17.59 -3.92
N GLU A 29 -3.72 -16.98 -5.11
CA GLU A 29 -3.64 -15.54 -5.32
C GLU A 29 -4.69 -14.77 -4.49
N SER A 30 -5.88 -15.33 -4.31
CA SER A 30 -6.93 -14.76 -3.45
C SER A 30 -6.51 -14.74 -1.98
N ALA A 31 -5.86 -15.82 -1.52
CA ALA A 31 -5.35 -15.91 -0.16
C ALA A 31 -4.18 -14.93 0.05
N TRP A 32 -3.29 -14.80 -0.93
CA TRP A 32 -2.19 -13.83 -0.93
C TRP A 32 -2.72 -12.39 -0.85
N PHE A 33 -3.70 -12.05 -1.67
CA PHE A 33 -4.35 -10.74 -1.62
C PHE A 33 -4.98 -10.47 -0.24
N GLY A 34 -5.72 -11.44 0.31
CA GLY A 34 -6.33 -11.31 1.64
C GLY A 34 -5.29 -11.06 2.75
N ARG A 35 -4.17 -11.81 2.74
CA ARG A 35 -3.06 -11.63 3.68
C ARG A 35 -2.38 -10.27 3.52
N ALA A 36 -2.09 -9.85 2.29
CA ALA A 36 -1.50 -8.53 2.02
C ALA A 36 -2.44 -7.40 2.50
N MET A 37 -3.74 -7.51 2.26
CA MET A 37 -4.72 -6.54 2.72
C MET A 37 -4.83 -6.47 4.25
N ALA A 38 -4.72 -7.61 4.94
CA ALA A 38 -4.68 -7.64 6.40
C ALA A 38 -3.43 -6.94 6.95
N LEU A 39 -2.26 -7.19 6.36
CA LEU A 39 -1.01 -6.53 6.72
C LEU A 39 -1.07 -5.01 6.45
N LEU A 40 -1.59 -4.61 5.29
CA LEU A 40 -1.75 -3.21 4.93
C LEU A 40 -2.76 -2.49 5.83
N HIS A 41 -3.87 -3.14 6.18
CA HIS A 41 -4.86 -2.60 7.11
C HIS A 41 -4.21 -2.32 8.47
N PHE A 42 -3.44 -3.28 9.00
CA PHE A 42 -2.69 -3.07 10.24
C PHE A 42 -1.81 -1.82 10.17
N GLY A 43 -1.00 -1.69 9.11
CA GLY A 43 -0.08 -0.56 8.97
C GLY A 43 -0.80 0.78 8.80
N THR A 44 -1.81 0.81 7.94
CA THR A 44 -2.55 2.02 7.56
C THR A 44 -3.41 2.56 8.71
N TYR A 45 -4.06 1.68 9.46
CA TYR A 45 -4.99 2.06 10.53
C TYR A 45 -4.44 1.81 11.93
N ARG A 46 -3.10 1.66 12.07
CA ARG A 46 -2.45 1.56 13.38
C ARG A 46 -2.68 2.80 14.24
N VAL A 47 -2.74 3.96 13.57
CA VAL A 47 -3.05 5.28 14.12
C VAL A 47 -4.31 5.76 13.42
N ASP A 48 -5.42 5.76 14.14
CA ASP A 48 -6.74 6.19 13.66
C ASP A 48 -7.07 7.63 14.04
N ARG A 49 -6.20 8.27 14.83
CA ARG A 49 -6.37 9.63 15.35
C ARG A 49 -5.10 10.44 15.17
N PHE A 50 -5.26 11.62 14.57
CA PHE A 50 -4.20 12.57 14.32
C PHE A 50 -4.54 13.92 14.98
N PRO A 51 -4.23 14.11 16.28
CA PRO A 51 -4.45 15.38 16.95
C PRO A 51 -3.60 16.49 16.30
N PHE A 52 -4.21 17.61 15.94
CA PHE A 52 -3.52 18.72 15.25
C PHE A 52 -2.26 19.20 15.97
N GLU A 53 -2.26 19.26 17.30
CA GLU A 53 -1.14 19.76 18.10
C GLU A 53 0.07 18.82 18.15
N GLU A 54 -0.11 17.54 17.80
CA GLU A 54 0.89 16.48 17.96
C GLU A 54 1.27 15.80 16.65
N THR A 55 0.57 16.13 15.56
CA THR A 55 0.74 15.48 14.26
C THR A 55 1.67 16.31 13.37
N PHE A 56 2.75 15.70 12.92
CA PHE A 56 3.58 16.29 11.87
C PHE A 56 2.91 16.12 10.49
N GLU A 57 3.09 17.09 9.61
CA GLU A 57 2.49 17.11 8.28
C GLU A 57 2.87 15.87 7.45
N ASN A 58 4.11 15.41 7.54
CA ASN A 58 4.59 14.22 6.83
C ASN A 58 3.90 12.93 7.30
N ASP A 59 3.60 12.80 8.59
CA ASP A 59 2.92 11.63 9.14
C ASP A 59 1.47 11.57 8.64
N LEU A 60 0.76 12.70 8.69
CA LEU A 60 -0.61 12.80 8.18
C LEU A 60 -0.69 12.58 6.66
N ALA A 61 0.23 13.18 5.91
CA ALA A 61 0.27 13.07 4.45
C ALA A 61 0.55 11.63 3.99
N ALA A 62 1.52 10.96 4.63
CA ALA A 62 1.83 9.56 4.35
C ALA A 62 0.65 8.64 4.72
N ALA A 63 0.02 8.86 5.87
CA ALA A 63 -1.15 8.08 6.29
C ALA A 63 -2.32 8.26 5.32
N ALA A 64 -2.60 9.49 4.87
CA ALA A 64 -3.66 9.76 3.89
C ALA A 64 -3.41 9.05 2.55
N ALA A 65 -2.17 9.07 2.06
CA ALA A 65 -1.79 8.39 0.81
C ALA A 65 -1.86 6.86 0.92
N LEU A 66 -1.48 6.27 2.07
CA LEU A 66 -1.66 4.83 2.33
C LEU A 66 -3.14 4.45 2.48
N ALA A 67 -3.94 5.26 3.17
CA ALA A 67 -5.38 5.04 3.30
C ALA A 67 -6.08 5.05 1.94
N ARG A 68 -5.70 5.98 1.05
CA ARG A 68 -6.17 5.99 -0.34
C ARG A 68 -5.80 4.70 -1.08
N SER A 69 -4.56 4.25 -0.94
CA SER A 69 -4.06 3.00 -1.54
C SER A 69 -4.88 1.79 -1.08
N PHE A 70 -5.15 1.68 0.23
CA PHE A 70 -5.97 0.61 0.81
C PHE A 70 -7.40 0.63 0.26
N THR A 71 -8.06 1.79 0.23
CA THR A 71 -9.42 1.92 -0.32
C THR A 71 -9.47 1.57 -1.81
N GLN A 72 -8.45 1.98 -2.58
CA GLN A 72 -8.37 1.67 -4.01
C GLN A 72 -8.16 0.18 -4.28
N LEU A 73 -7.39 -0.55 -3.46
CA LEU A 73 -7.28 -2.01 -3.55
C LEU A 73 -8.61 -2.71 -3.29
N ARG A 74 -9.39 -2.22 -2.30
CA ARG A 74 -10.74 -2.75 -2.05
C ARG A 74 -11.69 -2.50 -3.21
N ALA A 75 -11.66 -1.30 -3.79
CA ALA A 75 -12.44 -0.98 -4.97
C ALA A 75 -12.02 -1.85 -6.16
N ALA A 76 -10.72 -2.05 -6.35
CA ALA A 76 -10.15 -2.87 -7.41
C ALA A 76 -10.60 -4.34 -7.31
N TRP A 77 -10.69 -4.90 -6.10
CA TRP A 77 -11.29 -6.21 -5.87
C TRP A 77 -12.76 -6.28 -6.30
N VAL A 78 -13.57 -5.28 -5.91
CA VAL A 78 -15.01 -5.22 -6.28
C VAL A 78 -15.20 -5.13 -7.79
N VAL A 79 -14.48 -4.24 -8.47
CA VAL A 79 -14.64 -4.12 -9.93
C VAL A 79 -14.14 -5.38 -10.65
N THR A 80 -13.13 -6.07 -10.11
CA THR A 80 -12.66 -7.37 -10.61
C THR A 80 -13.72 -8.44 -10.45
N SER A 81 -14.38 -8.52 -9.29
CA SER A 81 -15.43 -9.52 -9.07
C SER A 81 -16.63 -9.30 -9.99
N HIS A 82 -16.87 -8.09 -10.48
CA HIS A 82 -17.91 -7.80 -11.48
C HIS A 82 -17.40 -7.88 -12.93
N GLY A 83 -16.17 -8.33 -13.18
CA GLY A 83 -15.62 -8.53 -14.52
C GLY A 83 -15.06 -7.27 -15.21
N PHE A 84 -14.96 -6.14 -14.52
CA PHE A 84 -14.39 -4.89 -15.06
C PHE A 84 -12.85 -4.89 -14.96
N LEU A 85 -12.19 -5.85 -15.62
CA LEU A 85 -10.76 -6.08 -15.48
C LEU A 85 -9.89 -4.90 -15.99
N ALA A 86 -10.37 -4.14 -16.98
CA ALA A 86 -9.69 -2.94 -17.45
C ALA A 86 -9.71 -1.83 -16.37
N GLU A 87 -10.86 -1.61 -15.72
CA GLU A 87 -11.00 -0.60 -14.67
C GLU A 87 -10.22 -0.95 -13.41
N MET A 88 -10.07 -2.25 -13.11
CA MET A 88 -9.16 -2.71 -12.06
C MET A 88 -7.74 -2.18 -12.31
N ARG A 89 -7.21 -2.26 -13.54
CA ARG A 89 -5.83 -1.83 -13.84
C ARG A 89 -5.63 -0.33 -13.59
N ASN A 90 -6.65 0.48 -13.87
CA ASN A 90 -6.66 1.93 -13.59
C ASN A 90 -6.56 2.22 -12.09
N LEU A 91 -7.30 1.45 -11.29
CA LEU A 91 -7.23 1.54 -9.83
C LEU A 91 -5.87 1.09 -9.31
N LEU A 92 -5.30 0.00 -9.83
CA LEU A 92 -3.98 -0.47 -9.41
C LEU A 92 -2.88 0.52 -9.70
N ARG A 93 -2.88 1.19 -10.86
CA ARG A 93 -1.97 2.31 -11.12
C ARG A 93 -2.07 3.38 -10.02
N SER A 94 -3.29 3.75 -9.65
CA SER A 94 -3.49 4.76 -8.61
C SER A 94 -2.98 4.32 -7.23
N VAL A 95 -3.05 3.01 -6.94
CA VAL A 95 -2.45 2.42 -5.72
C VAL A 95 -0.94 2.58 -5.76
N TYR A 96 -0.30 2.30 -6.90
CA TYR A 96 1.15 2.48 -7.06
C TYR A 96 1.58 3.93 -6.81
N GLU A 97 0.89 4.88 -7.43
CA GLU A 97 1.18 6.31 -7.27
C GLU A 97 0.97 6.76 -5.81
N SER A 98 -0.13 6.34 -5.19
CA SER A 98 -0.47 6.73 -3.82
C SER A 98 0.49 6.11 -2.79
N ALA A 99 0.77 4.80 -2.90
CA ALA A 99 1.68 4.11 -1.98
C ALA A 99 3.14 4.52 -2.21
N GLY A 100 3.54 4.77 -3.46
CA GLY A 100 4.85 5.34 -3.78
C GLY A 100 5.03 6.72 -3.16
N LEU A 101 4.04 7.61 -3.35
CA LEU A 101 4.03 8.95 -2.79
C LEU A 101 4.08 8.94 -1.26
N ALA A 102 3.34 8.04 -0.59
CA ALA A 102 3.35 7.94 0.87
C ALA A 102 4.75 7.79 1.47
N ARG A 103 5.62 6.98 0.84
CA ARG A 103 7.01 6.78 1.25
C ARG A 103 7.80 8.09 1.21
N VAL A 104 7.60 8.87 0.14
CA VAL A 104 8.31 10.13 -0.08
C VAL A 104 7.82 11.18 0.91
N LEU A 105 6.51 11.33 1.06
CA LEU A 105 5.92 12.31 1.97
C LEU A 105 6.34 12.04 3.42
N ALA A 106 6.44 10.77 3.83
CA ALA A 106 6.93 10.41 5.16
C ALA A 106 8.36 10.89 5.45
N LYS A 107 9.20 11.03 4.41
CA LYS A 107 10.64 11.33 4.51
C LYS A 107 11.00 12.77 4.12
N ASP A 108 10.13 13.46 3.40
CA ASP A 108 10.33 14.85 2.98
C ASP A 108 9.21 15.76 3.53
N PRO A 109 9.42 16.36 4.73
CA PRO A 109 8.44 17.26 5.35
C PRO A 109 8.07 18.45 4.48
N LYS A 110 9.00 18.96 3.66
CA LYS A 110 8.72 20.09 2.76
C LYS A 110 7.78 19.66 1.64
N MET A 111 7.98 18.47 1.09
CA MET A 111 7.12 17.93 0.06
C MET A 111 5.73 17.58 0.63
N ALA A 112 5.66 17.09 1.87
CA ALA A 112 4.43 16.87 2.61
C ALA A 112 3.64 18.17 2.85
N ASP A 113 4.31 19.24 3.27
CA ASP A 113 3.70 20.55 3.47
C ASP A 113 3.10 21.09 2.17
N GLN A 114 3.85 21.03 1.06
CA GLN A 114 3.35 21.45 -0.26
C GLN A 114 2.17 20.59 -0.74
N TRP A 115 2.18 19.29 -0.44
CA TRP A 115 1.08 18.39 -0.81
C TRP A 115 -0.20 18.73 -0.03
N LEU A 116 -0.09 18.86 1.30
CA LEU A 116 -1.23 19.11 2.19
C LEU A 116 -1.77 20.54 2.10
N ARG A 117 -0.89 21.55 2.13
CA ARG A 117 -1.30 22.96 2.23
C ARG A 117 -1.54 23.61 0.86
N ASP A 118 -0.65 23.34 -0.11
CA ASP A 118 -0.75 23.97 -1.43
C ASP A 118 -1.58 23.14 -2.42
N GLY A 119 -2.04 21.95 -2.02
CA GLY A 119 -2.76 21.03 -2.90
C GLY A 119 -1.93 20.56 -4.09
N LYS A 120 -0.59 20.57 -3.95
CA LYS A 120 0.32 20.33 -5.06
C LYS A 120 0.26 18.87 -5.51
N TRP A 121 -0.02 18.66 -6.79
CA TRP A 121 0.11 17.35 -7.40
C TRP A 121 1.58 17.01 -7.70
N PHE A 122 2.01 15.82 -7.29
CA PHE A 122 3.34 15.29 -7.59
C PHE A 122 3.23 14.15 -8.59
N PRO A 123 3.71 14.31 -9.83
CA PRO A 123 3.71 13.22 -10.80
C PRO A 123 4.66 12.11 -10.35
N ASP A 124 4.31 10.87 -10.66
CA ASP A 124 5.08 9.68 -10.27
C ASP A 124 6.56 9.74 -10.69
N VAL A 125 6.88 10.34 -11.84
CA VAL A 125 8.27 10.53 -12.28
C VAL A 125 9.13 11.26 -11.24
N ARG A 126 8.54 12.20 -10.48
CA ARG A 126 9.25 12.90 -9.40
C ARG A 126 9.41 12.03 -8.16
N VAL A 127 8.41 11.20 -7.84
CA VAL A 127 8.47 10.22 -6.75
C VAL A 127 9.57 9.20 -7.02
N ARG A 128 9.66 8.70 -8.26
CA ARG A 128 10.73 7.79 -8.70
C ARG A 128 12.11 8.43 -8.69
N GLN A 129 12.23 9.66 -9.19
CA GLN A 129 13.51 10.36 -9.17
C GLN A 129 14.00 10.51 -7.73
N TRP A 130 13.12 10.91 -6.81
CA TRP A 130 13.45 11.01 -5.39
C TRP A 130 13.92 9.67 -4.82
N LEU A 131 13.27 8.55 -5.15
CA LEU A 131 13.69 7.22 -4.69
C LEU A 131 15.08 6.85 -5.21
N SER A 132 15.35 7.11 -6.48
CA SER A 132 16.66 6.89 -7.09
C SER A 132 17.75 7.71 -6.39
N ASP A 133 17.46 8.99 -6.14
CA ASP A 133 18.42 9.94 -5.54
C ASP A 133 18.73 9.61 -4.07
N VAL A 134 17.74 9.09 -3.32
CA VAL A 134 17.86 8.84 -1.87
C VAL A 134 18.35 7.43 -1.54
N ARG A 135 17.95 6.40 -2.30
CA ARG A 135 18.32 5.01 -2.01
C ARG A 135 19.61 4.55 -2.66
N GLY A 136 20.03 5.19 -3.75
CA GLY A 136 21.12 4.66 -4.57
C GLY A 136 20.78 3.27 -5.13
N ASP A 137 19.49 3.01 -5.39
CA ASP A 137 19.03 1.74 -5.95
C ASP A 137 19.75 1.45 -7.28
N SER A 138 20.09 0.19 -7.52
CA SER A 138 20.74 -0.21 -8.78
C SER A 138 19.80 0.08 -9.97
N ALA A 139 20.38 0.43 -11.13
CA ALA A 139 19.61 0.72 -12.34
C ALA A 139 18.62 -0.40 -12.73
N HIS A 140 18.90 -1.65 -12.36
CA HIS A 140 18.07 -2.82 -12.63
C HIS A 140 16.75 -2.83 -11.84
N GLU A 141 16.77 -2.45 -10.56
CA GLU A 141 15.56 -2.40 -9.71
C GLU A 141 14.63 -1.26 -10.13
N VAL A 142 15.21 -0.14 -10.56
CA VAL A 142 14.47 0.97 -11.16
C VAL A 142 13.78 0.54 -12.47
N GLU A 143 14.39 -0.37 -13.23
CA GLU A 143 13.86 -0.85 -14.51
C GLU A 143 12.67 -1.79 -14.35
N LYS A 144 12.70 -2.73 -13.37
CA LYS A 144 11.55 -3.60 -13.08
C LYS A 144 10.31 -2.79 -12.69
N TYR A 145 10.49 -1.77 -11.85
CA TYR A 145 9.41 -0.86 -11.47
C TYR A 145 8.89 -0.02 -12.65
N LYS A 146 9.79 0.44 -13.54
CA LYS A 146 9.42 1.17 -14.77
C LYS A 146 8.56 0.33 -15.70
N ASN A 147 8.89 -0.95 -15.90
CA ASN A 147 8.13 -1.82 -16.79
C ASN A 147 6.69 -2.00 -16.31
N PHE A 148 6.51 -2.32 -15.02
CA PHE A 148 5.18 -2.39 -14.42
C PHE A 148 4.41 -1.07 -14.54
N TYR A 149 5.06 0.06 -14.23
CA TYR A 149 4.42 1.37 -14.32
C TYR A 149 4.01 1.72 -15.77
N ALA A 150 4.85 1.39 -16.75
CA ALA A 150 4.55 1.61 -18.16
C ALA A 150 3.33 0.80 -18.59
N GLU A 151 3.28 -0.49 -18.25
CA GLU A 151 2.13 -1.36 -18.51
C GLU A 151 0.87 -0.82 -17.84
N ALA A 152 0.90 -0.56 -16.53
CA ALA A 152 -0.25 -0.02 -15.79
C ALA A 152 -0.70 1.36 -16.31
N SER A 153 0.23 2.19 -16.80
CA SER A 153 -0.05 3.50 -17.38
C SER A 153 -0.75 3.42 -18.75
N ALA A 154 -0.39 2.43 -19.57
CA ALA A 154 -1.01 2.20 -20.87
C ALA A 154 -2.53 1.98 -20.75
N TRP A 155 -2.97 1.28 -19.71
CA TRP A 155 -4.38 1.01 -19.43
C TRP A 155 -5.17 2.21 -18.88
N ALA A 156 -4.50 3.13 -18.19
CA ALA A 156 -5.13 4.28 -17.51
C ALA A 156 -5.31 5.52 -18.38
N HIS A 157 -4.79 5.51 -19.60
CA HIS A 157 -5.06 6.54 -20.60
C HIS A 157 -5.89 5.91 -21.72
N PRO A 158 -6.90 6.60 -22.29
CA PRO A 158 -7.72 6.08 -23.40
C PRO A 158 -6.89 6.00 -24.69
N THR A 159 -5.96 5.07 -24.71
CA THR A 159 -5.13 4.72 -25.86
C THR A 159 -5.85 3.65 -26.67
N ALA A 160 -5.40 3.42 -27.91
CA ALA A 160 -5.90 2.31 -28.69
C ALA A 160 -5.74 0.99 -27.90
N GLU A 161 -4.59 0.76 -27.28
CA GLU A 161 -4.33 -0.44 -26.47
C GLU A 161 -5.33 -0.62 -25.31
N SER A 162 -5.58 0.43 -24.51
CA SER A 162 -6.52 0.35 -23.39
C SER A 162 -7.97 0.14 -23.82
N CYS A 163 -8.34 0.66 -25.00
CA CYS A 163 -9.72 0.60 -25.51
C CYS A 163 -9.98 -0.67 -26.34
N MET A 164 -8.95 -1.24 -26.97
CA MET A 164 -9.08 -2.42 -27.84
C MET A 164 -9.43 -3.70 -27.06
N GLY A 165 -9.25 -3.72 -25.74
CA GLY A 165 -9.72 -4.83 -24.89
C GLY A 165 -11.25 -5.01 -24.86
N GLN A 166 -12.00 -4.06 -25.41
CA GLN A 166 -13.46 -4.17 -25.63
C GLN A 166 -13.80 -4.88 -26.95
N PHE A 167 -12.81 -5.30 -27.73
CA PHE A 167 -13.03 -5.96 -29.02
C PHE A 167 -12.56 -7.42 -28.99
N THR A 168 -13.38 -8.32 -29.55
CA THR A 168 -12.98 -9.68 -29.89
C THR A 168 -12.55 -9.73 -31.35
N VAL A 169 -11.45 -10.42 -31.64
CA VAL A 169 -10.94 -10.60 -33.01
C VAL A 169 -11.39 -11.95 -33.54
N GLU A 170 -12.13 -11.95 -34.64
CA GLU A 170 -12.41 -13.15 -35.44
C GLU A 170 -11.71 -13.05 -36.80
N GLU A 171 -11.70 -14.13 -37.60
CA GLU A 171 -10.84 -14.27 -38.79
C GLU A 171 -10.95 -13.10 -39.80
N ASP A 172 -12.09 -12.40 -39.86
CA ASP A 172 -12.35 -11.33 -40.83
C ASP A 172 -12.90 -10.02 -40.23
N HIS A 173 -13.24 -9.96 -38.93
CA HIS A 173 -13.86 -8.79 -38.30
C HIS A 173 -13.45 -8.57 -36.84
N PHE A 174 -13.59 -7.32 -36.39
CA PHE A 174 -13.56 -6.95 -34.97
C PHE A 174 -14.98 -6.83 -34.45
N PHE A 175 -15.30 -7.53 -33.36
CA PHE A 175 -16.58 -7.44 -32.69
C PHE A 175 -16.45 -6.61 -31.42
N LEU A 176 -17.22 -5.53 -31.29
CA LEU A 176 -17.33 -4.81 -30.03
C LEU A 176 -18.08 -5.70 -29.03
N ASN A 177 -17.40 -6.14 -27.98
CA ASN A 177 -17.96 -6.95 -26.94
C ASN A 177 -18.55 -6.04 -25.85
N SER A 178 -19.88 -5.95 -25.80
CA SER A 178 -20.60 -5.26 -24.72
C SER A 178 -20.92 -6.16 -23.54
N ALA A 179 -20.65 -7.47 -23.64
CA ALA A 179 -21.01 -8.46 -22.64
C ALA A 179 -19.84 -8.74 -21.69
N ILE A 180 -20.16 -8.93 -20.41
CA ILE A 180 -19.17 -9.29 -19.39
C ILE A 180 -19.13 -10.81 -19.28
N ALA A 181 -18.20 -11.43 -20.01
CA ALA A 181 -17.98 -12.86 -19.91
C ALA A 181 -17.04 -13.21 -18.75
N PHE A 182 -17.30 -14.33 -18.08
CA PHE A 182 -16.34 -14.89 -17.13
C PHE A 182 -15.23 -15.64 -17.88
N ASP A 183 -14.01 -15.14 -17.75
CA ASP A 183 -12.77 -15.79 -18.18
C ASP A 183 -11.93 -16.07 -16.94
N GLU A 184 -11.82 -17.36 -16.60
CA GLU A 184 -11.15 -17.80 -15.38
C GLU A 184 -9.67 -17.39 -15.36
N GLU A 185 -8.98 -17.51 -16.49
CA GLU A 185 -7.56 -17.23 -16.61
C GLU A 185 -7.31 -15.72 -16.50
N ALA A 186 -8.11 -14.91 -17.20
CA ALA A 186 -8.01 -13.45 -17.10
C ALA A 186 -8.31 -12.94 -15.69
N CYS A 187 -9.32 -13.52 -15.02
CA CYS A 187 -9.64 -13.20 -13.63
C CYS A 187 -8.54 -13.62 -12.66
N ARG A 188 -7.93 -14.79 -12.86
CA ARG A 188 -6.81 -15.25 -12.02
C ARG A 188 -5.59 -14.36 -12.16
N GLN A 189 -5.24 -13.96 -13.38
CA GLN A 189 -4.17 -12.98 -13.63
C GLN A 189 -4.48 -11.62 -12.97
N ALA A 190 -5.73 -11.17 -13.02
CA ALA A 190 -6.19 -9.96 -12.35
C ALA A 190 -6.03 -10.04 -10.82
N VAL A 191 -6.37 -11.18 -10.20
CA VAL A 191 -6.18 -11.40 -8.75
C VAL A 191 -4.69 -11.47 -8.38
N SER A 192 -3.85 -12.07 -9.22
CA SER A 192 -2.39 -12.04 -9.04
C SER A 192 -1.85 -10.60 -9.06
N LEU A 193 -2.35 -9.76 -9.97
CA LEU A 193 -1.97 -8.35 -10.05
C LEU A 193 -2.42 -7.56 -8.81
N LEU A 194 -3.63 -7.84 -8.31
CA LEU A 194 -4.14 -7.29 -7.04
C LEU A 194 -3.24 -7.68 -5.86
N ALA A 195 -2.89 -8.96 -5.74
CA ALA A 195 -2.04 -9.48 -4.67
C ALA A 195 -0.66 -8.80 -4.69
N SER A 196 0.00 -8.76 -5.84
CA SER A 196 1.33 -8.14 -6.00
C SER A 196 1.31 -6.64 -5.70
N THR A 197 0.25 -5.94 -6.11
CA THR A 197 0.08 -4.51 -5.83
C THR A 197 -0.18 -4.24 -4.34
N ALA A 198 -0.94 -5.11 -3.67
CA ALA A 198 -1.15 -5.03 -2.23
C ALA A 198 0.16 -5.31 -1.45
N LEU A 199 0.96 -6.28 -1.91
CA LEU A 199 2.28 -6.56 -1.36
C LEU A 199 3.22 -5.35 -1.52
N PHE A 200 3.21 -4.72 -2.71
CA PHE A 200 3.95 -3.47 -2.95
C PHE A 200 3.55 -2.36 -1.97
N ALA A 201 2.25 -2.19 -1.71
CA ALA A 201 1.75 -1.21 -0.74
C ALA A 201 2.21 -1.53 0.70
N CYS A 202 2.33 -2.80 1.08
CA CYS A 202 2.89 -3.19 2.38
C CYS A 202 4.38 -2.81 2.49
N PHE A 203 5.18 -3.08 1.46
CA PHE A 203 6.58 -2.62 1.42
C PHE A 203 6.67 -1.09 1.39
N ALA A 204 5.68 -0.41 0.80
CA ALA A 204 5.57 1.03 0.88
C ALA A 204 5.46 1.52 2.31
N PHE A 205 4.51 0.95 3.04
CA PHE A 205 4.31 1.27 4.44
C PHE A 205 5.60 1.03 5.26
N ARG A 206 6.23 -0.15 5.11
CA ARG A 206 7.52 -0.44 5.79
C ARG A 206 8.56 0.66 5.54
N ASN A 207 8.67 1.12 4.29
CA ASN A 207 9.67 2.11 3.89
C ASN A 207 9.30 3.55 4.31
N ALA A 208 8.02 3.83 4.55
CA ALA A 208 7.56 5.11 5.08
C ALA A 208 8.01 5.29 6.54
N VAL A 209 8.03 4.22 7.34
CA VAL A 209 8.44 4.27 8.75
C VAL A 209 9.91 4.70 8.90
N VAL A 210 10.20 5.58 9.87
CA VAL A 210 11.56 6.10 10.16
C VAL A 210 12.57 4.96 10.37
N ASN A 211 12.18 3.96 11.14
CA ASN A 211 12.97 2.75 11.40
C ASN A 211 12.05 1.53 11.32
N GLU A 212 12.34 0.61 10.40
CA GLU A 212 11.57 -0.63 10.27
C GLU A 212 11.55 -1.49 11.54
N ARG A 213 12.56 -1.37 12.41
CA ARG A 213 12.62 -2.11 13.69
C ARG A 213 11.60 -1.61 14.70
N ALA A 214 10.97 -0.46 14.45
CA ALA A 214 9.83 0.01 15.22
C ALA A 214 8.53 -0.72 14.87
N ILE A 215 8.51 -1.47 13.76
CA ILE A 215 7.38 -2.32 13.37
C ILE A 215 7.55 -3.68 14.02
N ASP A 216 6.43 -4.22 14.53
CA ASP A 216 6.34 -5.55 15.10
C ASP A 216 7.07 -6.59 14.21
N PRO A 217 8.04 -7.36 14.76
CA PRO A 217 8.76 -8.39 14.02
C PRO A 217 7.85 -9.47 13.42
N ALA A 218 6.74 -9.82 14.07
CA ALA A 218 5.78 -10.78 13.53
C ALA A 218 5.14 -10.25 12.24
N TRP A 219 4.73 -8.97 12.22
CA TRP A 219 4.20 -8.33 11.00
C TRP A 219 5.24 -8.34 9.87
N ARG A 220 6.51 -8.05 10.18
CA ARG A 220 7.58 -8.02 9.18
C ARG A 220 7.91 -9.41 8.65
N ARG A 221 7.90 -10.43 9.51
CA ARG A 221 8.06 -11.83 9.11
C ARG A 221 6.93 -12.25 8.16
N ASP A 222 5.68 -11.99 8.54
CA ASP A 222 4.52 -12.36 7.72
C ASP A 222 4.54 -11.68 6.34
N LEU A 223 5.00 -10.43 6.26
CA LEU A 223 5.23 -9.73 4.99
C LEU A 223 6.30 -10.43 4.13
N TYR A 224 7.39 -10.86 4.73
CA TYR A 224 8.53 -11.43 4.01
C TYR A 224 8.24 -12.86 3.56
N ASP A 225 7.55 -13.64 4.39
CA ASP A 225 7.08 -14.98 4.06
C ASP A 225 6.07 -14.92 2.91
N LEU A 226 5.14 -13.95 2.93
CA LEU A 226 4.22 -13.73 1.83
C LEU A 226 4.95 -13.34 0.53
N ALA A 227 5.95 -12.46 0.61
CA ALA A 227 6.74 -12.06 -0.56
C ALA A 227 7.46 -13.26 -1.20
N ARG A 228 8.03 -14.15 -0.38
CA ARG A 228 8.68 -15.38 -0.86
C ARG A 228 7.71 -16.30 -1.54
N GLU A 229 6.58 -16.57 -0.89
CA GLU A 229 5.52 -17.44 -1.41
C GLU A 229 5.00 -16.98 -2.77
N MET A 230 4.84 -15.66 -2.96
CA MET A 230 4.37 -15.09 -4.22
C MET A 230 5.43 -15.08 -5.33
N SER A 231 6.71 -14.95 -4.97
CA SER A 231 7.79 -14.84 -5.94
C SER A 231 8.31 -16.17 -6.46
N ASP A 232 8.16 -17.24 -5.67
CA ASP A 232 8.83 -18.54 -5.86
C ASP A 232 10.37 -18.42 -6.05
N GLU A 233 10.96 -17.28 -5.63
CA GLU A 233 12.38 -16.98 -5.75
C GLU A 233 13.07 -16.96 -4.38
N ALA A 234 14.34 -17.38 -4.36
CA ALA A 234 15.17 -17.21 -3.18
C ALA A 234 15.42 -15.72 -2.92
N MET A 235 14.91 -15.23 -1.79
CA MET A 235 15.10 -13.84 -1.33
C MET A 235 16.01 -13.79 -0.10
N PRO A 236 17.34 -14.01 -0.25
CA PRO A 236 18.28 -14.04 0.88
C PRO A 236 18.46 -12.67 1.54
N HIS A 237 18.19 -11.58 0.80
CA HIS A 237 18.17 -10.23 1.34
C HIS A 237 17.03 -10.00 2.35
N LEU A 238 16.07 -10.92 2.42
CA LEU A 238 14.98 -10.96 3.40
C LEU A 238 15.28 -11.91 4.58
N ASP A 239 16.40 -12.65 4.59
CA ASP A 239 16.74 -13.54 5.71
C ASP A 239 17.12 -12.74 6.96
N ARG A 240 16.45 -13.06 8.07
CA ARG A 240 16.65 -12.38 9.37
C ARG A 240 16.55 -13.38 10.51
N ASP A 241 17.25 -13.10 11.60
CA ASP A 241 17.06 -13.80 12.87
C ASP A 241 15.82 -13.24 13.58
N TRP A 242 14.66 -13.79 13.23
CA TRP A 242 13.38 -13.35 13.77
C TRP A 242 13.28 -13.53 15.28
N ALA A 243 13.94 -14.55 15.85
CA ALA A 243 13.94 -14.78 17.29
C ALA A 243 14.73 -13.68 18.03
N ALA A 244 15.91 -13.32 17.53
CA ALA A 244 16.68 -12.22 18.08
C ALA A 244 15.96 -10.87 17.93
N GLU A 245 15.31 -10.63 16.78
CA GLU A 245 14.55 -9.40 16.56
C GLU A 245 13.32 -9.29 17.47
N GLN A 246 12.60 -10.40 17.70
CA GLN A 246 11.50 -10.45 18.65
C GLN A 246 11.96 -10.16 20.07
N ALA A 247 13.04 -10.81 20.53
CA ALA A 247 13.59 -10.58 21.86
C ALA A 247 14.04 -9.11 22.07
N HIS A 248 14.64 -8.50 21.05
CA HIS A 248 15.01 -7.09 21.09
C HIS A 248 13.78 -6.17 21.14
N TYR A 249 12.78 -6.44 20.29
CA TYR A 249 11.53 -5.68 20.27
C TYR A 249 10.80 -5.75 21.61
N ASP A 250 10.64 -6.95 22.18
CA ASP A 250 9.99 -7.15 23.48
C ASP A 250 10.74 -6.41 24.60
N ALA A 251 12.08 -6.43 24.56
CA ALA A 251 12.91 -5.67 25.52
C ALA A 251 12.71 -4.15 25.37
N VAL A 252 12.62 -3.62 24.14
CA VAL A 252 12.34 -2.19 23.91
C VAL A 252 10.92 -1.85 24.38
N MET A 253 9.92 -2.64 23.99
CA MET A 253 8.51 -2.41 24.35
C MET A 253 8.27 -2.48 25.86
N THR A 254 8.92 -3.40 26.57
CA THR A 254 8.86 -3.51 28.04
C THR A 254 9.45 -2.27 28.73
N ASN A 255 10.41 -1.59 28.10
CA ASN A 255 11.05 -0.39 28.63
C ASN A 255 10.43 0.92 28.11
N LEU A 256 9.46 0.86 27.20
CA LEU A 256 8.75 2.06 26.72
C LEU A 256 7.88 2.61 27.85
N ARG A 257 8.21 3.84 28.28
CA ARG A 257 7.36 4.62 29.18
C ARG A 257 6.58 5.63 28.37
N ASP A 258 5.37 5.92 28.81
CA ASP A 258 4.52 6.93 28.20
C ASP A 258 5.24 8.30 28.20
N ARG A 259 5.15 9.02 27.07
CA ARG A 259 5.75 10.35 26.86
C ARG A 259 5.34 11.36 27.94
N ARG A 260 4.17 11.19 28.57
CA ARG A 260 3.71 12.02 29.69
C ARG A 260 4.66 11.97 30.89
N TYR A 261 5.37 10.86 31.10
CA TYR A 261 6.40 10.75 32.13
C TYR A 261 7.73 11.41 31.74
N LEU A 262 7.96 11.65 30.44
CA LEU A 262 9.19 12.23 29.92
C LEU A 262 9.40 13.65 30.44
N LYS A 263 8.35 14.47 30.52
CA LYS A 263 8.45 15.84 31.08
C LYS A 263 8.84 15.83 32.56
N GLY A 264 8.27 14.91 33.35
CA GLY A 264 8.59 14.75 34.76
C GLY A 264 10.01 14.23 34.97
N GLN A 265 10.44 13.25 34.17
CA GLN A 265 11.80 12.71 34.23
C GLN A 265 12.85 13.70 33.72
N LEU A 266 12.62 14.40 32.61
CA LEU A 266 13.56 15.41 32.10
C LEU A 266 13.73 16.56 33.11
N ARG A 267 12.69 16.89 33.88
CA ARG A 267 12.81 17.87 34.98
C ARG A 267 13.63 17.37 36.16
N THR A 268 13.68 16.08 36.45
CA THR A 268 14.38 15.53 37.63
C THR A 268 15.69 14.82 37.30
N HIS A 269 15.93 14.49 36.04
CA HIS A 269 17.08 13.71 35.63
C HIS A 269 18.33 14.61 35.61
N PRO A 270 19.39 14.27 36.36
CA PRO A 270 20.55 15.15 36.55
C PRO A 270 21.36 15.40 35.27
N ARG A 271 21.14 14.60 34.22
CA ARG A 271 21.75 14.78 32.89
C ARG A 271 20.82 15.41 31.84
N ALA A 272 19.60 15.80 32.21
CA ALA A 272 18.74 16.52 31.29
C ALA A 272 19.32 17.92 31.02
N TYR A 273 19.23 18.40 29.77
CA TYR A 273 19.82 19.67 29.34
C TYR A 273 19.45 20.85 30.25
N ASP A 274 18.18 20.91 30.68
CA ASP A 274 17.70 21.97 31.58
C ASP A 274 18.33 21.92 32.98
N ASN A 275 18.75 20.73 33.44
CA ASN A 275 19.38 20.51 34.74
C ASN A 275 20.92 20.55 34.67
N LEU A 276 21.49 20.59 33.47
CA LEU A 276 22.93 20.76 33.25
C LEU A 276 23.34 22.25 33.25
N LYS A 277 22.38 23.16 33.19
CA LYS A 277 22.66 24.60 33.31
C LYS A 277 23.01 24.93 34.77
N PRO A 278 24.11 25.66 35.03
CA PRO A 278 24.37 26.16 36.37
C PRO A 278 23.16 26.99 36.82
N GLN A 279 22.63 26.73 38.01
CA GLN A 279 21.67 27.64 38.62
C GLN A 279 22.35 29.01 38.67
N GLU A 280 21.83 29.99 37.92
CA GLU A 280 22.23 31.38 38.11
C GLU A 280 22.05 31.68 39.58
N SER A 281 23.19 31.86 40.27
CA SER A 281 23.23 32.22 41.66
C SER A 281 22.41 33.50 41.81
N ASN A 282 21.22 33.39 42.39
CA ASN A 282 20.47 34.51 42.93
C ASN A 282 21.27 35.10 44.09
N HIS A 283 22.33 35.83 43.75
CA HIS A 283 22.93 36.86 44.57
C HIS A 283 22.46 38.20 44.00
N ARG A 284 21.24 38.57 44.38
CA ARG A 284 20.88 39.98 44.52
C ARG A 284 20.16 40.13 45.87
N SER A 285 20.94 40.70 46.77
CA SER A 285 20.65 41.57 47.91
C SER A 285 19.19 41.94 48.15
#